data_AF-A0AA88V0X4-F1
#
_entry.id   AF-A0AA88V0X4-F1
#
_cell.length_a   1.000
_cell.length_b   1.000
_cell.length_c   1.000
_cell.angle_alpha   90.00
_cell.angle_beta   90.00
_cell.angle_gamma   90.00
#
_symmetry.space_group_name_H-M   'P 1'
#
loop_
_entity.id
_entity.type
_entity.pdbx_description
1 polymer ?
#
loop_
_entity_poly.entity_id
_entity_poly.type
_entity_poly.pdbx_seq_one_letter_code
_entity_poly.pdbx_strand_id
1 'polypeptide(L)' 'MAAGASSGRKKTDLSCCAVGFTKAPPICSKVHGAQIGDTCFSVAKAFNLTTEDFNAINPNLNCIRIFVGEWLCVNGLAN' A
#
# COMPACT_ATOMS: atom_id res chain seq x y z
N MET A 1 39.63 19.00 -6.85
CA MET A 1 39.61 17.61 -6.37
C MET A 1 38.48 17.42 -5.37
N ALA A 2 37.61 16.46 -5.69
CA ALA A 2 36.57 15.74 -4.91
C ALA A 2 35.83 16.38 -3.71
N ALA A 3 34.50 16.29 -3.82
CA ALA A 3 33.48 16.58 -2.83
C ALA A 3 33.41 15.52 -1.71
N GLY A 4 33.10 15.96 -0.48
CA GLY A 4 32.73 15.10 0.65
C GLY A 4 31.22 14.90 0.70
N ALA A 5 30.78 13.65 0.52
CA ALA A 5 29.38 13.25 0.43
C ALA A 5 28.68 13.15 1.80
N SER A 6 27.41 13.56 1.82
CA SER A 6 26.48 13.50 2.94
C SER A 6 25.91 12.09 3.15
N SER A 7 25.99 11.62 4.40
CA SER A 7 25.01 10.80 5.12
C SER A 7 24.43 9.55 4.43
N GLY A 8 25.15 8.43 4.52
CA GLY A 8 24.63 7.10 4.25
C GLY A 8 23.59 6.65 5.29
N ARG A 9 22.34 6.45 4.86
CA ARG A 9 21.30 5.79 5.67
C ARG A 9 21.69 4.31 5.76
N LYS A 10 22.18 3.88 6.93
CA LYS A 10 22.58 2.50 7.24
C LYS A 10 21.39 1.58 6.95
N LYS A 11 21.39 0.90 5.80
CA LYS A 11 20.50 -0.24 5.56
C LYS A 11 20.90 -1.28 6.59
N THR A 12 20.01 -1.54 7.53
CA THR A 12 20.17 -2.58 8.53
C THR A 12 20.40 -3.91 7.83
N ASP A 13 21.62 -4.41 7.95
CA ASP A 13 21.95 -5.83 7.88
C ASP A 13 20.99 -6.59 8.80
N LEU A 14 20.21 -7.52 8.23
CA LEU A 14 19.72 -8.66 8.99
C LEU A 14 19.53 -9.91 8.10
N SER A 15 20.59 -10.73 8.12
CA SER A 15 20.61 -12.20 8.09
C SER A 15 20.58 -12.97 6.75
N CYS A 16 21.79 -13.37 6.34
CA CYS A 16 22.07 -14.60 5.57
C CYS A 16 21.83 -15.83 6.49
N CYS A 17 20.60 -16.34 6.52
CA CYS A 17 20.21 -17.74 6.78
C CYS A 17 18.68 -17.80 6.95
N ALA A 18 17.99 -18.26 5.91
CA ALA A 18 16.60 -18.75 5.87
C ALA A 18 15.67 -18.37 7.04
N VAL A 19 15.26 -17.10 7.10
CA VAL A 19 13.99 -16.71 7.72
C VAL A 19 12.99 -16.59 6.58
N GLY A 20 11.95 -17.41 6.61
CA GLY A 20 10.88 -17.34 5.62
C GLY A 20 10.38 -15.89 5.52
N PHE A 21 10.40 -15.34 4.32
CA PHE A 21 9.90 -13.99 4.05
C PHE A 21 8.39 -14.00 4.28
N THR A 22 7.95 -13.71 5.50
CA THR A 22 6.56 -13.34 5.73
C THR A 22 6.34 -12.04 4.98
N LYS A 23 5.49 -12.10 3.95
CA LYS A 23 4.98 -10.95 3.22
C LYS A 23 4.72 -9.82 4.24
N ALA A 24 5.38 -8.67 4.07
CA ALA A 24 5.23 -7.52 4.97
C ALA A 24 3.75 -7.11 5.08
N PRO A 25 3.35 -6.25 6.03
CA PRO A 25 2.03 -5.63 6.00
C PRO A 25 2.02 -4.42 5.05
N PRO A 26 0.93 -4.19 4.29
CA PRO A 26 0.90 -3.15 3.28
C PRO A 26 0.97 -1.78 3.95
N ILE A 27 1.72 -0.86 3.35
CA ILE A 27 1.87 0.50 3.88
C ILE A 27 0.90 1.40 3.13
N CYS A 28 0.04 2.12 3.86
CA CYS A 28 -0.86 3.09 3.25
C CYS A 28 -0.36 4.52 3.44
N SER A 29 -0.16 5.23 2.33
CA SER A 29 0.32 6.62 2.29
C SER A 29 -0.83 7.62 2.06
N LYS A 30 -1.93 7.20 1.44
CA LYS A 30 -3.13 8.03 1.24
C LYS A 30 -4.40 7.19 1.33
N VAL A 31 -5.38 7.72 2.06
CA VAL A 31 -6.69 7.08 2.29
C VAL A 31 -7.81 7.86 1.61
N HIS A 32 -8.82 7.13 1.16
CA HIS A 32 -10.12 7.65 0.73
C HIS A 32 -11.19 7.11 1.68
N GLY A 33 -12.03 7.98 2.21
CA GLY A 33 -13.21 7.55 2.97
C GLY A 33 -14.34 7.26 2.00
N ALA A 34 -14.81 6.01 1.95
CA ALA A 34 -15.84 5.57 1.02
C ALA A 34 -17.10 6.44 1.14
N GLN A 35 -17.65 6.82 0.00
CA GLN A 35 -18.84 7.67 -0.12
C GLN A 35 -20.03 6.88 -0.67
N ILE A 36 -21.21 7.51 -0.67
CA ILE A 36 -22.40 6.87 -1.23
C ILE A 36 -22.21 6.59 -2.73
N GLY A 37 -22.48 5.35 -3.13
CA GLY A 37 -22.31 4.90 -4.51
C GLY A 37 -20.89 4.48 -4.90
N ASP A 38 -19.92 4.57 -3.98
CA ASP A 38 -18.60 3.98 -4.23
C ASP A 38 -18.68 2.46 -4.39
N THR A 39 -17.76 1.94 -5.19
CA THR A 39 -17.43 0.53 -5.40
C THR A 39 -15.90 0.42 -5.39
N CYS A 40 -15.32 -0.73 -5.07
CA CYS A 40 -13.87 -0.91 -5.21
C CYS A 40 -13.38 -0.52 -6.61
N PHE A 41 -14.14 -0.85 -7.65
CA PHE A 41 -13.80 -0.52 -9.03
C PHE A 41 -13.88 0.99 -9.31
N SER A 42 -14.93 1.69 -8.85
CA SER A 42 -15.06 3.13 -9.07
C SER A 42 -13.97 3.91 -8.33
N VAL A 43 -13.64 3.50 -7.11
CA VAL A 43 -12.54 4.09 -6.32
C VAL A 43 -11.20 3.81 -6.97
N ALA A 44 -10.88 2.56 -7.31
CA ALA A 44 -9.62 2.22 -7.99
C ALA A 44 -9.45 3.02 -9.28
N LYS A 45 -10.50 3.09 -10.11
CA LYS A 45 -10.51 3.88 -11.34
C LYS A 45 -10.30 5.37 -11.09
N ALA A 46 -10.96 5.95 -10.08
CA ALA A 46 -10.83 7.36 -9.74
C ALA A 46 -9.41 7.75 -9.31
N PHE A 47 -8.66 6.80 -8.74
CA PHE A 47 -7.26 6.99 -8.34
C PHE A 47 -6.24 6.41 -9.34
N ASN A 48 -6.68 6.06 -10.55
CA ASN A 48 -5.84 5.47 -11.60
C ASN A 48 -5.10 4.19 -11.17
N LEU A 49 -5.73 3.38 -10.31
CA LEU A 49 -5.24 2.08 -9.88
C LEU A 49 -5.90 0.97 -10.72
N THR A 50 -5.14 -0.09 -10.98
CA THR A 50 -5.75 -1.36 -11.41
C THR A 50 -6.48 -1.98 -10.22
N THR A 51 -7.46 -2.85 -10.50
CA THR A 51 -8.16 -3.60 -9.44
C THR A 51 -7.19 -4.47 -8.64
N GLU A 52 -6.16 -5.03 -9.29
CA GLU A 52 -5.13 -5.84 -8.66
C GLU A 52 -4.27 -5.01 -7.70
N ASP A 53 -3.78 -3.84 -8.11
CA ASP A 53 -2.99 -2.96 -7.25
C ASP A 53 -3.81 -2.46 -6.05
N PHE A 54 -5.07 -2.07 -6.29
CA PHE A 54 -5.98 -1.63 -5.24
C PHE A 54 -6.25 -2.74 -4.21
N ASN A 55 -6.47 -3.98 -4.66
CA ASN A 55 -6.66 -5.12 -3.76
C ASN A 55 -5.37 -5.47 -3.02
N ALA A 56 -4.21 -5.35 -3.66
CA ALA A 56 -2.93 -5.67 -3.06
C ALA A 56 -2.59 -4.75 -1.87
N ILE A 57 -2.99 -3.47 -1.92
CA ILE A 57 -2.85 -2.52 -0.80
C ILE A 57 -4.03 -2.54 0.18
N ASN A 58 -5.10 -3.31 -0.11
CA ASN A 58 -6.27 -3.49 0.76
C ASN A 58 -6.63 -4.98 0.95
N PRO A 59 -5.72 -5.82 1.49
CA PRO A 59 -5.88 -7.28 1.50
C PRO A 59 -7.04 -7.81 2.35
N ASN A 60 -7.59 -6.99 3.26
CA ASN A 60 -8.71 -7.37 4.13
C ASN A 60 -10.05 -6.75 3.69
N LEU A 61 -10.06 -5.99 2.59
CA LEU A 61 -11.25 -5.29 2.12
C LEU A 61 -12.22 -6.27 1.43
N ASN A 62 -13.49 -6.22 1.83
CA ASN A 62 -14.55 -6.95 1.14
C ASN A 62 -15.29 -6.03 0.18
N CYS A 63 -14.97 -6.12 -1.12
CA CYS A 63 -15.54 -5.27 -2.15
C CYS A 63 -17.05 -5.40 -2.37
N ILE A 64 -17.69 -6.45 -1.84
CA ILE A 64 -19.15 -6.64 -1.92
C ILE A 64 -19.86 -5.97 -0.73
N ARG A 65 -19.14 -5.65 0.36
CA ARG A 65 -19.70 -5.17 1.62
C ARG A 65 -19.13 -3.83 2.08
N ILE A 66 -18.66 -3.03 1.14
CA ILE A 66 -18.17 -1.69 1.46
C ILE A 66 -19.30 -0.81 2.01
N PHE A 67 -18.95 0.07 2.94
CA PHE A 67 -19.91 0.99 3.55
C PHE A 67 -19.37 2.42 3.61
N VAL A 68 -20.28 3.39 3.68
CA VAL A 68 -19.92 4.82 3.76
C VAL A 68 -19.08 5.07 5.03
N GLY A 69 -17.94 5.73 4.85
CA GLY A 69 -16.97 6.00 5.92
C GLY A 69 -15.90 4.92 6.10
N GLU A 70 -15.93 3.83 5.34
CA GLU A 70 -14.85 2.85 5.32
C GLU A 70 -13.56 3.45 4.73
N TRP A 71 -12.41 3.20 5.36
CA TRP A 71 -11.12 3.69 4.89
C TRP A 71 -10.52 2.77 3.84
N LEU A 72 -10.38 3.30 2.63
CA LEU A 72 -9.79 2.60 1.49
C LEU A 72 -8.40 3.17 1.21
N CYS A 73 -7.39 2.33 1.17
CA CYS A 73 -6.06 2.76 0.75
C CYS A 73 -6.05 3.01 -0.77
N VAL A 74 -5.59 4.19 -1.18
CA VAL A 74 -5.56 4.62 -2.60
C VAL A 74 -4.17 5.03 -3.08
N ASN A 75 -3.18 4.95 -2.19
CA ASN A 75 -1.76 5.05 -2.52
C ASN A 75 -0.97 4.36 -1.40
N GLY A 76 -0.11 3.41 -1.75
CA GLY A 76 0.62 2.62 -0.78
C GLY A 76 1.60 1.65 -1.41
N LEU A 77 2.27 0.88 -0.57
CA LEU A 77 3.13 -0.23 -0.98
C LEU A 77 2.43 -1.53 -0.60
N ALA A 78 2.18 -2.37 -1.60
CA ALA A 78 1.79 -3.74 -1.41
C ALA A 78 3.01 -4.59 -1.04
N ASN A 79 2.75 -5.82 -0.59
CA ASN A 79 3.80 -6.75 -0.15
C ASN A 79 3.88 -8.00 -1.02
#